data_AF-A0A0R2WVY8-F1
#
_entry.id   AF-A0A0R2WVY8-F1
#
_cell.length_a   1.000
_cell.length_b   1.000
_cell.length_c   1.000
_cell.angle_alpha   90.00
_cell.angle_beta   90.00
_cell.angle_gamma   90.00
#
_symmetry.space_group_name_H-M   'P 1'
#
loop_
_entity.id
_entity.type
_entity.pdbx_description
1 polymer ?
#
loop_
_entity_poly.entity_id
_entity_poly.type
_entity_poly.pdbx_seq_one_letter_code
_entity_poly.pdbx_strand_id
1 'polypeptide(L)' 'MKKVLLFALLILVFSANTTKMRTVKNALFFVGTYTKAADIHVSADGEFLCASNRGHNSIAIFKVDYFKEL' A
#
# COMPACT_ATOMS: atom_id res chain seq x y z
N MET A 1 9.66 34.68 8.35
CA MET A 1 8.25 34.37 8.66
C MET A 1 7.47 33.82 7.46
N LYS A 2 7.51 34.44 6.27
CA LYS A 2 6.78 33.96 5.07
C LYS A 2 7.13 32.53 4.61
N LYS A 3 8.38 32.09 4.77
CA LYS A 3 8.82 30.73 4.36
C LYS A 3 8.23 29.60 5.21
N VAL A 4 7.95 29.87 6.50
CA VAL A 4 7.35 28.89 7.42
C VAL A 4 5.86 28.68 7.08
N LEU A 5 5.16 29.76 6.74
CA LEU A 5 3.76 29.70 6.31
C LEU A 5 3.58 28.94 4.98
N LEU A 6 4.54 29.09 4.06
CA LEU A 6 4.52 28.37 2.78
C LEU A 6 4.70 26.85 2.97
N PHE A 7 5.59 26.44 3.89
CA PHE A 7 5.79 25.03 4.22
C PHE A 7 4.55 24.41 4.89
N ALA A 8 3.90 25.15 5.80
CA ALA A 8 2.66 24.70 6.43
C ALA A 8 1.53 24.51 5.40
N LEU A 9 1.42 25.43 4.43
CA LEU A 9 0.43 25.32 3.36
C LEU A 9 0.69 24.10 2.47
N LEU A 10 1.95 23.82 2.15
CA LEU A 10 2.34 22.67 1.34
C LEU A 10 1.99 21.33 2.02
N ILE A 11 2.25 21.22 3.32
CA ILE A 11 1.89 20.04 4.13
C ILE A 11 0.36 19.85 4.16
N LEU A 12 -0.40 20.94 4.27
CA LEU A 12 -1.86 20.92 4.25
C LEU A 12 -2.42 20.46 2.90
N VAL A 13 -1.85 20.96 1.80
CA VAL A 13 -2.23 20.57 0.43
C VAL A 13 -1.87 19.10 0.15
N PHE A 14 -0.73 18.61 0.65
CA PHE A 14 -0.34 17.21 0.47
C PHE A 14 -1.20 16.26 1.31
N SER A 15 -1.55 16.64 2.54
CA SER A 15 -2.46 15.89 3.43
C SER A 15 -3.89 15.80 2.86
N ALA A 16 -4.37 16.85 2.19
CA ALA A 16 -5.70 16.85 1.57
C ALA A 16 -5.82 15.93 0.35
N ASN A 17 -4.71 15.53 -0.27
CA ASN A 17 -4.68 14.67 -1.46
C ASN A 17 -4.51 13.18 -1.14
N THR A 18 -4.90 12.73 0.06
CA THR A 18 -4.98 11.29 0.32
C THR A 18 -5.88 10.63 -0.73
N THR A 19 -5.28 9.80 -1.58
CA THR A 19 -5.99 9.05 -2.61
C THR A 19 -7.05 8.20 -1.90
N LYS A 20 -8.33 8.51 -2.14
CA LYS A 20 -9.45 7.76 -1.58
C LYS A 20 -9.29 6.30 -1.99
N MET A 21 -8.89 5.44 -1.05
CA MET A 21 -8.84 4.01 -1.31
C MET A 21 -10.25 3.51 -1.53
N ARG A 22 -10.52 3.00 -2.73
CA ARG A 22 -11.80 2.41 -3.10
C ARG A 22 -11.86 1.01 -2.48
N THR A 23 -12.69 0.82 -1.47
CA THR A 23 -12.93 -0.50 -0.89
C THR A 23 -13.59 -1.40 -1.93
N VAL A 24 -12.84 -2.38 -2.45
CA VAL A 24 -13.38 -3.43 -3.31
C VAL A 24 -14.15 -4.41 -2.40
N LYS A 25 -15.49 -4.40 -2.48
CA LYS A 25 -16.38 -5.18 -1.61
C LYS A 25 -16.39 -6.69 -1.86
N ASN A 26 -15.54 -7.20 -2.76
CA ASN A 26 -15.57 -8.59 -3.24
C ASN A 26 -14.32 -9.41 -2.86
N ALA A 27 -13.65 -9.09 -1.75
CA ALA A 27 -12.62 -9.97 -1.20
C ALA A 27 -13.29 -10.94 -0.21
N LEU A 28 -13.52 -12.19 -0.64
CA LEU A 28 -13.93 -13.27 0.25
C LEU A 28 -12.75 -13.56 1.20
N PHE A 29 -12.78 -12.98 2.40
CA PHE A 29 -11.70 -13.11 3.38
C PHE A 29 -11.85 -14.44 4.14
N PHE A 30 -11.12 -15.46 3.70
CA PHE A 30 -11.02 -16.71 4.45
C PHE A 30 -10.17 -16.50 5.71
N VAL A 31 -10.81 -16.46 6.88
CA VAL A 31 -10.14 -16.55 8.19
C VAL A 31 -9.72 -18.00 8.41
N GLY A 32 -8.68 -18.43 7.69
CA GLY A 32 -8.20 -19.81 7.72
C GLY A 32 -7.03 -20.05 8.67
N THR A 33 -6.16 -19.06 8.90
CA THR A 33 -4.98 -19.22 9.76
C THR A 33 -4.54 -17.85 10.28
N TYR A 34 -4.06 -17.79 11.53
CA TYR A 34 -3.44 -16.59 12.08
C TYR A 34 -2.20 -16.21 11.27
N THR A 35 -2.36 -15.23 10.37
CA THR A 35 -1.26 -14.63 9.61
C THR A 35 -1.25 -13.13 9.88
N LYS A 36 -0.06 -12.59 10.16
CA LYS A 36 0.17 -11.16 10.32
C LYS A 36 1.20 -10.72 9.28
N ALA A 37 0.86 -9.67 8.53
CA ALA A 37 1.81 -9.01 7.65
C ALA A 37 2.99 -8.48 8.48
N ALA A 38 4.21 -8.79 8.06
CA ALA A 38 5.42 -8.41 8.78
C ALA A 38 6.29 -7.41 8.01
N ASP A 39 6.36 -7.56 6.69
CA ASP A 39 7.06 -6.67 5.79
C ASP A 39 6.51 -6.82 4.37
N ILE A 40 6.57 -5.73 3.60
CA ILE A 40 6.21 -5.68 2.19
C ILE A 40 7.38 -5.07 1.44
N HIS A 41 7.84 -5.76 0.40
CA HIS A 41 8.90 -5.30 -0.47
C HIS A 41 8.46 -5.35 -1.93
N VAL A 42 8.89 -4.38 -2.72
CA VAL A 42 8.70 -4.35 -4.17
C VAL A 42 10.05 -4.56 -4.83
N SER A 43 10.12 -5.41 -5.85
CA SER A 43 11.35 -5.63 -6.61
C SER A 43 11.87 -4.32 -7.22
N ALA A 44 13.18 -4.23 -7.47
CA ALA A 44 13.81 -3.00 -7.97
C ALA A 44 13.26 -2.55 -9.34
N ASP A 45 12.77 -3.50 -10.15
CA ASP A 45 12.12 -3.26 -11.44
C ASP A 45 10.62 -2.94 -11.32
N GLY A 46 10.02 -3.07 -10.13
CA GLY A 46 8.61 -2.82 -9.88
C GLY A 46 7.67 -3.94 -10.29
N GLU A 47 8.16 -5.04 -10.85
CA GLU A 47 7.32 -6.09 -11.43
C GLU A 47 6.67 -7.02 -10.38
N PHE A 48 7.25 -7.11 -9.19
CA PHE A 48 6.84 -8.05 -8.15
C PHE A 48 6.67 -7.39 -6.78
N LEU A 49 5.67 -7.85 -6.05
CA LEU A 49 5.45 -7.53 -4.65
C LEU A 49 5.63 -8.79 -3.80
N CYS A 50 6.54 -8.72 -2.84
CA CYS A 50 6.81 -9.77 -1.87
C CYS A 50 6.24 -9.37 -0.50
N ALA A 51 5.42 -10.23 0.09
CA ALA A 51 4.85 -10.03 1.42
C ALA A 51 5.26 -11.17 2.35
N SER A 52 5.85 -10.82 3.50
CA SER A 52 6.21 -11.81 4.52
C SER A 52 5.08 -11.99 5.54
N ASN A 53 4.77 -13.26 5.84
CA ASN A 53 3.65 -13.67 6.68
C ASN A 53 4.17 -14.30 7.99
N ARG A 54 4.07 -13.57 9.10
CA ARG A 54 4.35 -14.13 10.44
C ARG A 54 3.15 -14.94 10.92
N GLY A 55 3.42 -16.08 11.56
CA GLY A 55 2.42 -17.08 11.94
C GLY A 55 2.38 -18.23 10.95
N HIS A 56 2.21 -17.93 9.65
CA HIS A 56 2.30 -18.94 8.58
C HIS A 56 3.75 -19.21 8.12
N ASN A 57 4.73 -18.41 8.58
CA ASN A 57 6.17 -18.54 8.28
C ASN A 57 6.47 -18.72 6.78
N SER A 58 5.80 -17.93 5.95
CA SER A 58 5.86 -18.02 4.48
C SER A 58 6.01 -16.64 3.85
N ILE A 59 6.37 -16.61 2.57
CA ILE A 59 6.45 -15.41 1.75
C ILE A 59 5.49 -15.58 0.57
N ALA A 60 4.59 -14.62 0.38
CA ALA A 60 3.74 -14.53 -0.79
C ALA A 60 4.36 -13.59 -1.83
N ILE A 61 4.33 -13.97 -3.10
CA ILE A 61 4.86 -13.18 -4.21
C ILE A 61 3.73 -12.94 -5.22
N PHE A 62 3.53 -11.69 -5.60
CA PHE A 62 2.50 -11.27 -6.56
C PHE A 62 3.15 -10.56 -7.73
N LYS A 63 2.65 -10.79 -8.95
CA LYS A 63 2.98 -9.96 -10.10
C LYS A 63 2.16 -8.67 -10.02
N VAL A 64 2.81 -7.53 -10.19
CA VAL A 64 2.14 -6.22 -10.21
C VAL A 64 1.41 -6.07 -11.54
N ASP A 65 0.12 -5.77 -11.48
CA ASP A 65 -0.71 -5.47 -12.64
C ASP A 65 -1.00 -3.97 -12.69
N TYR A 66 -0.69 -3.34 -13.83
CA TYR A 66 -0.86 -1.90 -14.04
C TYR A 66 -2.13 -1.65 -14.83
N PHE A 67 -3.28 -1.64 -14.15
CA PHE A 67 -4.50 -1.12 -14.76
C PHE A 67 -4.40 0.41 -14.93
N LYS A 68 -4.44 0.88 -16.18
CA LYS A 68 -4.74 2.28 -16.50
C LYS A 68 -6.24 2.37 -16.79
N GLU A 69 -6.99 3.04 -15.92
CA GLU A 69 -8.31 3.56 -16.32
C GLU A 69 -8.06 4.62 -17.40
N LEU A 70 -8.55 4.36 -18.62
CA LEU A 70 -8.63 5.30 -19.73
C LEU A 70 -9.85 6.22 -19.57
#